data_AF-M2XRG6-F1
#
_entry.id   AF-M2XRG6-F1
#
_cell.length_a   1.000
_cell.length_b   1.000
_cell.length_c   1.000
_cell.angle_alpha   90.00
_cell.angle_beta   90.00
_cell.angle_gamma   90.00
#
_symmetry.space_group_name_H-M   'P 1'
#
loop_
_entity.id
_entity.type
_entity.pdbx_description
1 polymer ?
#
loop_
_entity_poly.entity_id
_entity_poly.type
_entity_poly.pdbx_seq_one_letter_code
_entity_poly.pdbx_strand_id
1 'polypeptide(L)'
;MEWLVRTRLESVCVQRDKIFEQLAKVRELRRNLGMFLSKAPSLVQVNVGCDFYVDGEVDEEALLLVDIGKDLYLELQPQEALETAIIRENVLEKIGEFYTKRIGELDGWLQIYNVEN
;
A
#
# COMPACT_ATOMS: atom_id res chain seq x y z
N MET A 1 33.64 6.25 -6.73
CA MET A 1 32.36 6.72 -7.32
C MET A 1 31.37 5.57 -7.45
N GLU A 2 31.76 4.43 -8.03
CA GLU A 2 30.92 3.23 -8.18
C GLU A 2 30.19 2.77 -6.89
N TRP A 3 30.93 2.64 -5.78
CA TRP A 3 30.40 2.30 -4.46
C TRP A 3 29.18 3.14 -4.04
N LEU A 4 29.21 4.45 -4.33
CA LEU A 4 28.12 5.37 -3.93
C LEU A 4 26.87 5.11 -4.76
N VAL A 5 27.04 4.82 -6.05
CA VAL A 5 25.92 4.52 -6.95
C VAL A 5 25.28 3.18 -6.58
N ARG A 6 26.08 2.16 -6.26
CA ARG A 6 25.58 0.85 -5.77
C ARG A 6 24.79 0.99 -4.47
N THR A 7 25.34 1.70 -3.47
CA THR A 7 24.64 1.96 -2.21
C THR A 7 23.33 2.72 -2.43
N ARG A 8 23.33 3.70 -3.34
CA ARG A 8 22.12 4.45 -3.69
C ARG A 8 21.08 3.57 -4.36
N LEU A 9 21.50 2.72 -5.29
CA LEU A 9 20.64 1.76 -5.98
C LEU A 9 19.95 0.82 -4.98
N GLU A 10 20.72 0.21 -4.07
CA GLU A 10 20.18 -0.63 -2.99
C GLU A 10 19.13 0.11 -2.15
N SER A 11 19.42 1.34 -1.74
CA SER A 11 18.48 2.16 -0.99
C SER A 11 17.19 2.46 -1.77
N VAL A 12 17.29 2.68 -3.08
CA VAL A 12 16.11 2.97 -3.93
C VAL A 12 15.29 1.70 -4.14
N CYS A 13 15.93 0.54 -4.30
CA CYS A 13 15.23 -0.76 -4.35
C CYS A 13 14.44 -1.01 -3.06
N VAL A 14 15.04 -0.81 -1.89
CA VAL A 14 14.35 -0.96 -0.60
C VAL A 14 13.16 0.00 -0.47
N GLN A 15 13.28 1.24 -0.95
CA GLN A 15 12.16 2.18 -0.95
C GLN A 15 11.03 1.73 -1.89
N ARG A 16 11.36 1.26 -3.09
CA ARG A 16 10.40 0.72 -4.04
C ARG A 16 9.64 -0.48 -3.45
N ASP A 17 10.35 -1.40 -2.80
CA ASP A 17 9.74 -2.62 -2.26
C ASP A 17 8.74 -2.28 -1.15
N LYS A 18 9.06 -1.31 -0.27
CA LYS A 18 8.12 -0.78 0.72
C LYS A 18 6.86 -0.17 0.08
N ILE A 19 6.99 0.51 -1.06
CA ILE A 19 5.83 1.07 -1.78
C ILE A 19 4.97 -0.05 -2.36
N PHE A 20 5.57 -1.09 -2.93
CA PHE A 20 4.82 -2.24 -3.44
C PHE A 20 4.13 -3.06 -2.34
N GLU A 21 4.76 -3.22 -1.18
CA GLU A 21 4.11 -3.82 -0.01
C GLU A 21 2.88 -3.03 0.44
N GLN A 22 3.00 -1.69 0.51
CA GLN A 22 1.86 -0.84 0.83
C GLN A 22 0.77 -0.90 -0.23
N LEU A 23 1.15 -0.91 -1.51
CA LEU A 23 0.23 -1.02 -2.63
C LEU A 23 -0.55 -2.34 -2.59
N ALA A 24 0.11 -3.46 -2.27
CA ALA A 24 -0.55 -4.75 -2.11
C ALA A 24 -1.61 -4.72 -1.00
N LYS A 25 -1.28 -4.14 0.16
CA LYS A 25 -2.21 -3.97 1.28
C LYS A 25 -3.41 -3.09 0.90
N VAL A 26 -3.19 -1.98 0.20
CA VAL A 26 -4.27 -1.09 -0.24
C VAL A 26 -5.19 -1.77 -1.25
N ARG A 27 -4.62 -2.55 -2.20
CA ARG A 27 -5.40 -3.33 -3.17
C ARG A 27 -6.24 -4.41 -2.51
N GLU A 28 -5.70 -5.07 -1.50
CA GLU A 28 -6.43 -6.03 -0.70
C GLU A 28 -7.58 -5.37 0.07
N LEU A 29 -7.31 -4.26 0.75
CA LEU A 29 -8.32 -3.47 1.44
C LEU A 29 -9.44 -3.03 0.51
N ARG A 30 -9.11 -2.47 -0.66
CA ARG A 30 -10.09 -2.05 -1.67
C ARG A 30 -10.97 -3.20 -2.13
N ARG A 31 -10.38 -4.37 -2.39
CA ARG A 31 -11.14 -5.57 -2.79
C ARG A 31 -12.09 -6.01 -1.69
N ASN A 32 -11.61 -6.11 -0.45
CA ASN A 32 -12.43 -6.55 0.68
C ASN A 32 -13.56 -5.56 0.96
N LEU A 33 -13.29 -4.26 0.85
CA LEU A 33 -14.28 -3.20 1.00
C LEU A 33 -15.32 -3.20 -0.14
N GLY A 34 -14.89 -3.45 -1.38
CA GLY A 34 -15.81 -3.63 -2.51
C GLY A 34 -16.73 -4.86 -2.32
N MET A 35 -16.21 -5.96 -1.78
CA MET A 35 -17.03 -7.12 -1.41
C MET A 35 -18.01 -6.78 -0.29
N PHE A 36 -17.55 -6.08 0.75
CA PHE A 36 -18.38 -5.61 1.85
C PHE A 36 -19.55 -4.74 1.36
N LEU A 37 -19.30 -3.80 0.46
CA LEU A 37 -20.35 -2.95 -0.14
C LEU A 37 -21.34 -3.73 -1.01
N SER A 38 -20.89 -4.79 -1.69
CA SER A 38 -21.76 -5.60 -2.56
C SER A 38 -22.74 -6.47 -1.78
N LYS A 39 -22.30 -6.97 -0.62
CA LYS A 39 -23.10 -7.78 0.30
C LYS A 39 -22.43 -7.72 1.67
N ALA A 40 -22.92 -6.83 2.53
CA ALA A 40 -22.43 -6.73 3.89
C ALA A 40 -22.71 -8.07 4.61
N PRO A 41 -21.69 -8.74 5.16
CA PRO A 41 -21.92 -9.89 6.01
C PRO A 41 -22.58 -9.42 7.30
N SER A 42 -23.70 -10.03 7.67
CA SER A 42 -24.37 -9.77 8.96
C SER A 42 -23.58 -10.32 10.14
N LEU A 43 -22.72 -11.33 9.91
CA LEU A 43 -21.86 -11.93 10.93
C LEU A 43 -20.42 -12.03 10.40
N VAL A 44 -19.47 -11.53 11.18
CA VAL A 44 -18.04 -11.54 10.86
C VAL A 44 -17.24 -12.11 12.02
N GLN A 45 -16.10 -12.74 11.70
CA GLN A 45 -15.13 -13.17 12.71
C GLN A 45 -13.99 -12.17 12.78
N VAL A 46 -13.80 -11.59 13.96
CA VAL A 46 -12.75 -10.59 14.22
C VAL A 46 -11.64 -11.24 15.02
N ASN A 47 -10.40 -11.10 14.53
CA ASN A 47 -9.22 -11.52 15.27
C ASN A 47 -8.96 -10.52 16.41
N VAL A 48 -8.98 -10.98 17.66
CA VAL A 48 -8.74 -10.18 18.87
C VAL A 48 -7.30 -10.30 19.41
N GLY A 49 -6.43 -10.99 18.67
CA GLY A 49 -5.03 -11.25 18.99
C GLY A 49 -4.72 -12.74 19.13
N CYS A 50 -3.45 -13.13 18.95
CA CYS A 50 -2.95 -14.51 19.09
C CYS A 50 -3.81 -15.59 18.39
N ASP A 51 -4.31 -15.28 17.18
CA ASP A 51 -5.21 -16.15 16.40
C ASP A 51 -6.50 -16.56 17.14
N PHE A 52 -6.95 -15.74 18.09
CA PHE A 52 -8.28 -15.84 18.70
C PHE A 52 -9.29 -15.03 17.92
N TYR A 53 -10.44 -15.64 17.64
CA TYR A 53 -11.51 -15.04 16.84
C TYR A 53 -12.80 -14.96 17.64
N VAL A 54 -13.53 -13.85 17.48
CA VAL A 54 -14.84 -13.62 18.10
C VAL A 54 -15.84 -13.23 17.01
N ASP A 55 -17.06 -13.74 17.13
CA ASP A 55 -18.15 -13.36 16.24
C ASP A 55 -18.65 -11.94 16.57
N GLY A 56 -18.83 -11.12 15.55
CA GLY A 56 -19.37 -9.78 15.63
C GLY A 56 -20.45 -9.55 14.58
N GLU A 57 -21.43 -8.72 14.92
CA GLU A 57 -22.47 -8.25 14.00
C GLU A 57 -22.05 -6.89 13.44
N VAL A 58 -22.33 -6.63 12.16
CA VAL A 58 -22.04 -5.35 11.51
C VAL A 58 -23.35 -4.66 11.16
N ASP A 59 -23.55 -3.47 11.73
CA ASP A 59 -24.71 -2.65 11.46
C ASP A 59 -24.73 -2.15 10.00
N GLU A 60 -25.93 -1.99 9.42
CA GLU A 60 -26.10 -1.48 8.05
C GLU A 60 -25.59 -0.05 7.88
N GLU A 61 -25.55 0.74 8.96
CA GLU A 61 -25.04 2.12 9.00
C GLU A 61 -23.60 2.21 9.55
N ALA A 62 -22.84 1.11 9.54
CA ALA A 62 -21.49 1.08 10.09
C ALA A 62 -20.54 2.07 9.40
N LEU A 63 -19.90 2.91 10.22
CA LEU A 63 -18.81 3.80 9.81
C LEU A 63 -17.47 3.05 9.86
N LEU A 64 -16.58 3.40 8.94
CA LEU A 64 -15.22 2.87 8.89
C LEU A 64 -14.22 3.90 9.41
N LEU A 65 -13.34 3.46 10.30
CA LEU A 65 -12.22 4.26 10.76
C LEU A 65 -11.05 4.13 9.77
N VAL A 66 -10.73 5.21 9.08
CA VAL A 66 -9.70 5.24 8.02
C VAL A 66 -8.49 6.06 8.46
N ASP A 67 -7.32 5.42 8.45
CA ASP A 67 -6.03 6.06 8.69
C ASP A 67 -5.61 6.96 7.51
N ILE A 68 -5.50 8.27 7.78
CA ILE A 68 -5.05 9.28 6.82
C ILE A 68 -3.58 9.71 7.07
N GLY A 69 -2.92 9.11 8.06
CA GLY A 69 -1.52 9.31 8.42
C GLY A 69 -1.32 10.24 9.61
N LYS A 70 -0.08 10.25 10.15
CA LYS A 70 0.31 11.03 11.34
C LYS A 70 -0.59 10.78 12.56
N ASP A 71 -0.99 9.52 12.74
CA ASP A 71 -1.89 9.09 13.83
C ASP A 71 -3.26 9.80 13.81
N LEU A 72 -3.70 10.22 12.61
CA LEU A 72 -5.02 10.81 12.39
C LEU A 72 -5.92 9.82 11.66
N TYR A 73 -7.16 9.75 12.15
CA TYR A 73 -8.19 8.86 11.64
C TYR A 73 -9.46 9.64 11.34
N LEU A 74 -10.15 9.26 10.28
CA LEU A 74 -11.47 9.78 9.93
C LEU A 74 -12.49 8.66 9.95
N GLU A 75 -13.68 8.96 10.48
CA GLU A 75 -14.84 8.11 10.31
C GLU A 75 -15.48 8.44 8.96
N LEU A 76 -15.51 7.45 8.08
CA LEU A 76 -16.02 7.58 6.72
C LEU A 76 -17.12 6.56 6.46
N GLN A 77 -18.06 6.93 5.60
CA GLN A 77 -19.00 5.96 5.04
C GLN A 77 -18.24 4.92 4.20
N PRO A 78 -18.70 3.67 4.11
CA PRO A 78 -18.00 2.63 3.35
C PRO A 78 -17.68 3.00 1.90
N GLN A 79 -18.55 3.78 1.25
CA GLN A 79 -18.33 4.31 -0.10
C GLN A 79 -17.19 5.34 -0.16
N GLU A 80 -17.12 6.26 0.78
CA GLU A 80 -16.07 7.30 0.87
C GLU A 80 -14.70 6.66 1.22
N ALA A 81 -14.71 5.64 2.06
CA ALA A 81 -13.52 4.85 2.36
C ALA A 81 -13.00 4.11 1.11
N LEU A 82 -13.90 3.63 0.24
CA LEU A 82 -13.52 2.98 -1.01
C LEU A 82 -12.86 3.97 -1.97
N GLU A 83 -13.42 5.17 -2.10
CA GLU A 83 -12.85 6.25 -2.90
C GLU A 83 -11.45 6.65 -2.38
N THR A 84 -11.30 6.75 -1.06
CA THR A 84 -10.01 7.03 -0.41
C THR A 84 -8.97 5.94 -0.73
N ALA A 85 -9.37 4.66 -0.71
CA ALA A 85 -8.49 3.55 -1.07
C ALA A 85 -8.04 3.62 -2.55
N ILE A 86 -8.94 3.99 -3.47
CA ILE A 86 -8.61 4.18 -4.89
C ILE A 86 -7.62 5.33 -5.08
N ILE A 87 -7.83 6.46 -4.41
CA ILE A 87 -6.89 7.59 -4.45
C ILE A 87 -5.51 7.16 -3.96
N ARG A 88 -5.46 6.45 -2.81
CA ARG A 88 -4.20 5.97 -2.22
C ARG A 88 -3.48 4.96 -3.13
N GLU A 89 -4.22 4.06 -3.77
CA GLU A 89 -3.67 3.13 -4.76
C GLU A 89 -3.00 3.87 -5.91
N ASN A 90 -3.71 4.81 -6.55
CA ASN A 90 -3.19 5.61 -7.67
C ASN A 90 -1.93 6.41 -7.28
N VAL A 91 -1.87 6.94 -6.05
CA VAL A 91 -0.70 7.66 -5.54
C VAL A 91 0.48 6.69 -5.37
N LEU A 92 0.27 5.52 -4.77
CA LEU A 92 1.31 4.52 -4.56
C LEU A 92 1.83 3.95 -5.88
N GLU A 93 0.97 3.76 -6.88
CA GLU A 93 1.38 3.34 -8.24
C GLU A 93 2.33 4.35 -8.87
N LYS A 94 1.98 5.64 -8.86
CA LYS A 94 2.84 6.71 -9.38
C LYS A 94 4.18 6.78 -8.67
N ILE A 95 4.19 6.59 -7.34
CA ILE A 95 5.45 6.56 -6.57
C ILE A 95 6.27 5.31 -6.92
N GLY A 96 5.63 4.15 -7.11
CA GLY A 96 6.27 2.92 -7.54
C GLY A 96 6.92 3.06 -8.93
N GLU A 97 6.22 3.67 -9.88
CA GLU A 97 6.75 4.00 -11.21
C GLU A 97 7.96 4.94 -11.12
N PHE A 98 7.89 5.98 -10.29
CA PHE A 98 9.00 6.91 -10.06
C PHE A 98 10.26 6.17 -9.59
N TYR A 99 10.14 5.29 -8.59
CA TYR A 99 11.28 4.51 -8.11
C TYR A 99 11.78 3.50 -9.13
N THR A 100 10.88 2.88 -9.89
CA THR A 100 11.24 1.94 -10.97
C THR A 100 12.06 2.63 -12.05
N LYS A 101 11.66 3.83 -12.46
CA LYS A 101 12.44 4.65 -13.39
C LYS A 101 13.81 5.02 -12.80
N ARG A 102 13.84 5.41 -11.54
CA ARG A 102 15.09 5.81 -10.86
C ARG A 102 16.09 4.67 -10.75
N ILE A 103 15.63 3.43 -10.53
CA ILE A 103 16.45 2.22 -10.54
C ILE A 103 17.06 2.02 -11.93
N GLY A 104 16.23 2.06 -12.98
CA GLY A 104 16.72 1.90 -14.36
C GLY A 104 17.77 2.93 -14.77
N GLU A 105 17.62 4.18 -14.32
CA GLU A 105 18.66 5.21 -14.51
C GLU A 105 19.97 4.79 -13.83
N LEU A 106 19.94 4.43 -12.54
CA LEU A 106 21.13 4.07 -11.76
C LEU A 106 21.83 2.80 -12.30
N ASP A 107 21.06 1.80 -12.72
CA ASP A 107 21.57 0.59 -13.36
C ASP A 107 22.29 0.92 -14.67
N GLY A 108 21.72 1.80 -15.50
CA GLY A 108 22.34 2.27 -16.73
C GLY A 108 23.67 2.97 -16.49
N TRP A 109 23.75 3.83 -15.47
CA TRP A 109 25.02 4.48 -15.07
C TRP A 109 26.10 3.47 -14.67
N LEU A 110 25.74 2.43 -13.90
CA LEU A 110 26.68 1.37 -13.50
C LEU A 110 27.17 0.55 -14.69
N GLN A 111 26.31 0.26 -15.65
CA GLN A 111 26.69 -0.47 -16.87
C GLN A 111 27.70 0.31 -17.70
N ILE A 112 27.47 1.61 -17.92
CA ILE A 112 28.41 2.48 -18.65
C ILE A 112 29.75 2.53 -17.93
N TYR A 113 29.74 2.75 -16.61
CA TYR A 113 30.97 2.82 -15.81
C TYR A 113 31.83 1.55 -15.90
N ASN A 114 31.20 0.37 -15.88
CA ASN A 114 31.88 -0.93 -15.97
C ASN A 114 32.39 -1.27 -17.39
N VAL A 115 31.92 -0.57 -18.43
CA VAL A 115 32.40 -0.75 -19.81
C VAL A 115 33.59 0.20 -20.09
N GLU A 116 33.61 1.37 -19.44
CA GLU A 116 34.64 2.39 -19.62
C GLU A 116 35.89 2.20 -18.74
N ASN A 117 35.86 1.30 -17.74
CA ASN A 117 36.97 0.96 -16.85
C ASN A 117 37.21 -0.55 -16.81
#